data_AF-A0A921ZQ42-F1
#
_entry.id   AF-A0A921ZQ42-F1
#
_cell.length_a   1.000
_cell.length_b   1.000
_cell.length_c   1.000
_cell.angle_alpha   90.00
_cell.angle_beta   90.00
_cell.angle_gamma   90.00
#
_symmetry.space_group_name_H-M   'P 1'
#
loop_
_entity.id
_entity.type
_entity.pdbx_description
1 polymer ?
#
loop_
_entity_poly.entity_id
_entity_poly.type
_entity_poly.pdbx_seq_one_letter_code
_entity_poly.pdbx_strand_id
1 'polypeptide(L)'
;MKRIRLFHYNIHQHEWNVFSVHKVAGVMLVRMNMKVALGALCVAVLLYIVYWGHCGEFPRRPIGSVLSNGLSERVEEDIECVINGEYSVACRRDRDRDEVFVPFSLVHKYFEIYGKITSTDGIEKFEWSHSYGKIYHPKKKYDPRGTFTTFENYNVEVRDRVKCISGIEGVPVSTQWDPKGFFYPTQIAQFGLAHYSKFLTEPEPRRKVLDDGEKHLENWIVSKDATMAREFDESVHSNVIKFSTSEHVASQVWLKVNVSQDFVLSADLMMKPNSSMTVVLQNKDKRETVYLHYVTNMQMIYAQDDHIYYGIGVEQQWRRITRDLIIDMQKGWALQDRPKRRSPRNKFKISSIILSGSGALDNVTVSRSEHMAMFMAAARWLVRSQRASAGGWPVPVRRRMALGVADLKPGW
;
A
#
# COMPACT_ATOMS: atom_id res chain seq x y z
N MET A 1 -66.37 33.98 -21.32
CA MET A 1 -66.47 32.66 -20.65
C MET A 1 -66.83 31.60 -21.68
N LYS A 2 -65.84 30.80 -22.14
CA LYS A 2 -66.05 29.52 -22.83
C LYS A 2 -64.71 28.81 -23.03
N ARG A 3 -64.76 27.50 -22.78
CA ARG A 3 -63.79 26.39 -22.89
C ARG A 3 -62.58 26.53 -23.84
N ILE A 4 -61.47 26.00 -23.32
CA ILE A 4 -60.36 25.23 -23.95
C ILE A 4 -60.53 24.91 -25.45
N ARG A 5 -59.48 25.20 -26.24
CA ARG A 5 -59.02 24.33 -27.34
C ARG A 5 -57.54 24.53 -27.65
N LEU A 6 -56.90 23.39 -27.89
CA LEU A 6 -55.55 23.19 -28.41
C LEU A 6 -55.23 24.12 -29.60
N PHE A 7 -54.01 24.64 -29.62
CA PHE A 7 -53.33 25.02 -30.86
C PHE A 7 -52.33 23.94 -31.24
N HIS A 8 -52.65 23.21 -32.32
CA HIS A 8 -51.69 22.47 -33.12
C HIS A 8 -50.72 23.46 -33.77
N TYR A 9 -49.42 23.16 -33.71
CA TYR A 9 -48.47 23.67 -34.67
C TYR A 9 -47.73 22.49 -35.29
N ASN A 10 -48.02 22.26 -36.56
CA ASN A 10 -47.33 21.32 -37.44
C ASN A 10 -45.87 21.75 -37.59
N ILE A 11 -44.93 20.86 -37.28
CA ILE A 11 -43.56 20.96 -37.76
C ILE A 11 -43.30 19.74 -38.63
N HIS A 12 -43.10 20.03 -39.91
CA HIS A 12 -42.75 19.09 -40.96
C HIS A 12 -41.54 18.24 -40.57
N GLN A 13 -41.71 16.93 -40.66
CA GLN A 13 -40.62 15.96 -40.73
C GLN A 13 -39.83 16.19 -42.02
N HIS A 14 -38.52 16.46 -41.89
CA HIS A 14 -37.56 16.30 -42.98
C HIS A 14 -36.68 15.09 -42.65
N GLU A 15 -37.09 13.94 -43.20
CA GLU A 15 -36.26 12.76 -43.33
C GLU A 15 -35.08 13.07 -44.27
N TRP A 16 -33.85 13.02 -43.75
CA TRP A 16 -32.65 12.99 -44.58
C TRP A 16 -32.15 11.56 -44.72
N ASN A 17 -32.32 11.05 -45.94
CA ASN A 17 -31.90 9.75 -46.44
C ASN A 17 -30.39 9.51 -46.27
N VAL A 18 -30.03 8.58 -45.39
CA VAL A 18 -28.65 8.06 -45.19
C VAL A 18 -28.23 7.08 -46.30
N PHE A 19 -29.07 6.83 -47.31
CA PHE A 19 -28.86 5.78 -48.31
C PHE A 19 -28.19 6.21 -49.64
N SER A 20 -27.81 7.48 -49.83
CA SER A 20 -27.34 7.95 -51.15
C SER A 20 -25.85 8.27 -51.29
N VAL A 21 -25.03 8.19 -50.24
CA VAL A 21 -23.56 8.46 -50.34
C VAL A 21 -22.73 7.17 -50.35
N HIS A 22 -23.30 6.03 -49.98
CA HIS A 22 -22.61 4.73 -50.02
C HIS A 22 -22.51 4.09 -51.42
N LYS A 23 -23.05 4.73 -52.48
CA LYS A 23 -23.13 4.16 -53.83
C LYS A 23 -22.15 4.73 -54.87
N VAL A 24 -21.27 5.66 -54.49
CA VAL A 24 -20.25 6.22 -55.43
C VAL A 24 -18.81 5.86 -55.02
N ALA A 25 -18.56 5.43 -53.78
CA ALA A 25 -17.25 4.91 -53.37
C ALA A 25 -17.07 3.39 -53.64
N GLY A 26 -18.14 2.68 -54.02
CA GLY A 26 -18.18 1.22 -54.12
C GLY A 26 -17.85 0.61 -55.50
N VAL A 27 -17.44 1.40 -56.51
CA VAL A 27 -17.28 0.89 -57.90
C VAL A 27 -15.87 1.15 -58.50
N MET A 28 -14.88 1.59 -57.70
CA MET A 28 -13.47 1.66 -58.15
C MET A 28 -12.50 0.83 -57.29
N LEU A 29 -12.94 -0.32 -56.78
CA LEU A 29 -12.06 -1.30 -56.12
C LEU A 29 -12.28 -2.69 -56.71
N VAL A 30 -12.02 -2.81 -58.01
CA VAL A 30 -11.92 -4.10 -58.70
C VAL A 30 -10.45 -4.37 -59.02
N ARG A 31 -9.91 -5.40 -58.35
CA ARG A 31 -8.66 -6.13 -58.66
C ARG A 31 -7.34 -5.37 -58.50
N MET A 32 -7.11 -4.79 -57.34
CA MET A 32 -5.74 -4.59 -56.87
C MET A 32 -5.32 -5.80 -56.02
N ASN A 33 -4.37 -6.58 -56.52
CA ASN A 33 -3.86 -7.76 -55.82
C ASN A 33 -3.33 -7.33 -54.44
N MET A 34 -3.88 -7.86 -53.35
CA MET A 34 -3.54 -7.42 -51.98
C MET A 34 -2.04 -7.51 -51.66
N LYS A 35 -1.30 -8.43 -52.31
CA LYS A 35 0.16 -8.50 -52.21
C LYS A 35 0.86 -7.34 -52.92
N VAL A 36 0.30 -6.84 -54.01
CA VAL A 36 0.79 -5.66 -54.73
C VAL A 36 0.41 -4.38 -53.99
N ALA A 37 -0.78 -4.30 -53.40
CA ALA A 37 -1.17 -3.20 -52.53
C ALA A 37 -0.28 -3.12 -51.28
N LEU A 38 -0.03 -4.26 -50.62
CA LEU A 38 0.87 -4.34 -49.47
C LEU A 38 2.33 -4.06 -49.87
N GLY A 39 2.78 -4.55 -51.02
CA GLY A 39 4.09 -4.25 -51.58
C GLY A 39 4.28 -2.75 -51.89
N ALA A 40 3.28 -2.12 -52.51
CA ALA A 40 3.27 -0.69 -52.78
C ALA A 40 3.24 0.13 -51.48
N LEU A 41 2.54 -0.34 -50.44
CA LEU A 41 2.47 0.31 -49.14
C LEU A 41 3.81 0.18 -48.38
N CYS A 42 4.47 -0.98 -48.44
CA CYS A 42 5.81 -1.18 -47.91
C CYS A 42 6.86 -0.33 -48.65
N VAL A 43 6.77 -0.24 -49.98
CA VAL A 43 7.63 0.63 -50.79
C VAL A 43 7.34 2.10 -50.49
N ALA A 44 6.08 2.50 -50.30
CA ALA A 44 5.73 3.86 -49.90
C ALA A 44 6.25 4.20 -48.49
N VAL A 45 6.20 3.26 -47.54
CA VAL A 45 6.79 3.43 -46.21
C VAL A 45 8.31 3.46 -46.26
N LEU A 46 8.95 2.63 -47.08
CA LEU A 46 10.41 2.66 -47.28
C LEU A 46 10.85 3.94 -47.99
N LEU A 47 10.12 4.41 -49.00
CA LEU A 47 10.36 5.70 -49.64
C LEU A 47 10.07 6.85 -48.69
N TYR A 48 9.09 6.74 -47.80
CA TYR A 48 8.85 7.72 -46.75
C TYR A 48 9.99 7.74 -45.72
N ILE A 49 10.51 6.57 -45.31
CA ILE A 49 11.66 6.45 -44.40
C ILE A 49 12.95 6.92 -45.07
N VAL A 50 13.15 6.64 -46.36
CA VAL A 50 14.31 7.12 -47.14
C VAL A 50 14.17 8.61 -47.44
N TYR A 51 12.97 9.13 -47.69
CA TYR A 51 12.71 10.57 -47.84
C TYR A 51 12.87 11.30 -46.51
N TRP A 52 12.43 10.73 -45.38
CA TRP A 52 12.72 11.24 -44.04
C TRP A 52 14.20 11.09 -43.67
N GLY A 53 14.85 10.03 -44.12
CA GLY A 53 16.29 9.78 -43.92
C GLY A 53 17.16 10.73 -44.74
N HIS A 54 16.76 11.06 -45.97
CA HIS A 54 17.44 12.03 -46.84
C HIS A 54 17.01 13.48 -46.64
N CYS A 55 15.87 13.75 -45.99
CA CYS A 55 15.57 15.04 -45.37
C CYS A 55 16.08 15.15 -43.92
N GLY A 56 16.71 14.09 -43.40
CA GLY A 56 17.33 14.02 -42.08
C GLY A 56 18.78 14.45 -42.03
N GLU A 57 19.44 14.61 -43.18
CA GLU A 57 20.81 15.16 -43.29
C GLU A 57 20.83 16.48 -44.06
N PHE A 58 20.14 17.48 -43.51
CA PHE A 58 20.66 18.84 -43.54
C PHE A 58 21.18 19.14 -42.13
N PRO A 59 22.36 19.78 -41.99
CA PRO A 59 22.79 20.27 -40.69
C PRO A 59 21.85 21.42 -40.33
N ARG A 60 20.73 21.09 -39.67
CA ARG A 60 20.00 22.06 -38.89
C ARG A 60 20.93 22.44 -37.76
N ARG A 61 21.72 23.48 -38.03
CA ARG A 61 22.06 24.51 -37.06
C ARG A 61 20.90 24.55 -36.07
N PRO A 62 21.14 24.43 -34.76
CA PRO A 62 20.11 24.82 -33.83
C PRO A 62 19.72 26.23 -34.27
N ILE A 63 18.42 26.53 -34.35
CA ILE A 63 17.98 27.87 -33.97
C ILE A 63 18.26 27.92 -32.46
N GLY A 64 19.55 27.92 -32.13
CA GLY A 64 20.06 28.64 -31.00
C GLY A 64 19.52 30.02 -31.24
N SER A 65 18.87 30.53 -30.21
CA SER A 65 18.52 31.93 -30.13
C SER A 65 19.59 32.75 -30.86
N VAL A 66 19.16 33.59 -31.79
CA VAL A 66 19.96 34.69 -32.35
C VAL A 66 20.22 35.69 -31.21
N LEU A 67 20.97 35.19 -30.23
CA LEU A 67 21.45 35.69 -28.95
C LEU A 67 22.68 34.85 -28.48
N SER A 68 23.10 33.79 -29.18
CA SER A 68 24.22 32.92 -28.74
C SER A 68 25.58 33.18 -29.42
N ASN A 69 25.77 34.31 -30.12
CA ASN A 69 27.12 34.82 -30.41
C ASN A 69 27.46 36.07 -29.56
N GLY A 70 26.73 36.23 -28.46
CA GLY A 70 27.07 37.08 -27.33
C GLY A 70 26.93 36.28 -26.04
N LEU A 71 27.42 35.04 -25.99
CA LEU A 71 27.79 34.47 -24.70
C LEU A 71 29.12 35.15 -24.32
N SER A 72 28.99 36.39 -23.84
CA SER A 72 29.74 36.80 -22.66
C SER A 72 29.83 35.58 -21.77
N GLU A 73 31.05 35.22 -21.41
CA GLU A 73 31.35 34.35 -20.28
C GLU A 73 30.44 34.85 -19.15
N ARG A 74 29.29 34.20 -18.93
CA ARG A 74 28.33 34.67 -17.93
C ARG A 74 29.06 34.46 -16.63
N VAL A 75 29.55 35.55 -16.06
CA VAL A 75 30.30 35.52 -14.81
C VAL A 75 29.24 35.33 -13.73
N GLU A 76 28.82 34.08 -13.54
CA GLU A 76 28.13 33.67 -12.32
C GLU A 76 29.14 33.81 -11.20
N GLU A 77 28.96 34.85 -10.39
CA GLU A 77 29.82 35.10 -9.25
C GLU A 77 29.17 34.60 -7.98
N ASP A 78 29.97 33.91 -7.17
CA ASP A 78 29.60 33.64 -5.80
C ASP A 78 29.62 34.95 -5.03
N ILE A 79 28.50 35.26 -4.37
CA ILE A 79 28.35 36.43 -3.50
C ILE A 79 27.84 36.00 -2.12
N GLU A 80 28.10 36.82 -1.12
CA GLU A 80 27.62 36.58 0.23
C GLU A 80 26.27 37.26 0.45
N CYS A 81 25.24 36.48 0.82
CA CYS A 81 23.95 37.00 1.26
C CYS A 81 23.90 37.06 2.78
N VAL A 82 23.85 38.26 3.35
CA VAL A 82 23.64 38.48 4.79
C VAL A 82 22.15 38.46 5.11
N ILE A 83 21.70 37.52 5.93
CA ILE A 83 20.29 37.33 6.30
C ILE A 83 20.02 38.06 7.62
N ASN A 84 19.22 39.12 7.58
CA ASN A 84 18.82 39.96 8.72
C ASN A 84 19.99 40.50 9.59
N GLY A 85 21.23 40.50 9.06
CA GLY A 85 22.41 40.89 9.83
C GLY A 85 22.92 39.84 10.83
N GLU A 86 22.37 38.62 10.83
CA GLU A 86 22.69 37.60 11.83
C GLU A 86 23.69 36.56 11.32
N TYR A 87 23.51 36.10 10.09
CA TYR A 87 24.35 35.08 9.47
C TYR A 87 24.41 35.25 7.96
N SER A 88 25.40 34.62 7.33
CA SER A 88 25.64 34.69 5.90
C SER A 88 25.49 33.35 5.19
N VAL A 89 25.05 33.39 3.93
CA VAL A 89 24.90 32.21 3.07
C VAL A 89 25.50 32.49 1.69
N ALA A 90 26.15 31.49 1.11
CA ALA A 90 26.65 31.55 -0.26
C ALA A 90 25.48 31.63 -1.26
N CYS A 91 25.47 32.69 -2.07
CA CYS A 91 24.51 32.99 -3.12
C CYS A 91 25.24 33.10 -4.46
N ARG A 92 24.48 33.13 -5.56
CA ARG A 92 25.02 33.45 -6.88
C ARG A 92 24.45 34.76 -7.39
N ARG A 93 25.24 35.52 -8.13
CA ARG A 93 24.78 36.73 -8.85
C ARG A 93 25.01 36.54 -10.35
N ASP A 94 23.97 36.75 -11.13
CA ASP A 94 24.09 36.97 -12.57
C ASP A 94 24.28 38.48 -12.79
N ARG A 95 25.52 38.90 -13.06
CA ARG A 95 25.86 40.32 -13.27
C ARG A 95 25.18 40.93 -14.49
N ASP A 96 24.94 40.13 -15.53
CA ASP A 96 24.34 40.62 -16.78
C ASP A 96 22.85 40.95 -16.59
N ARG A 97 22.20 40.28 -15.62
CA ARG A 97 20.77 40.44 -15.32
C ARG A 97 20.48 41.21 -14.03
N ASP A 98 21.52 41.53 -13.26
CA ASP A 98 21.40 42.06 -11.90
C ASP A 98 20.49 41.20 -10.99
N GLU A 99 20.52 39.88 -11.19
CA GLU A 99 19.71 38.92 -10.43
C GLU A 99 20.57 38.22 -9.38
N VAL A 100 20.03 38.07 -8.16
CA VAL A 100 20.64 37.30 -7.08
C VAL A 100 19.85 36.01 -6.85
N PHE A 101 20.55 34.89 -6.94
CA PHE A 101 20.02 33.55 -6.70
C PHE A 101 20.42 33.08 -5.31
N VAL A 102 19.40 32.78 -4.52
CA VAL A 102 19.53 32.28 -3.15
C VAL A 102 19.37 30.75 -3.16
N PRO A 103 20.20 29.99 -2.42
CA PRO A 103 20.09 28.54 -2.42
C PRO A 103 18.76 28.08 -1.79
N PHE A 104 18.09 27.14 -2.45
CA PHE A 104 16.81 26.61 -1.95
C PHE A 104 16.93 25.95 -0.58
N SER A 105 18.11 25.50 -0.16
CA SER A 105 18.36 24.99 1.20
C SER A 105 18.09 26.03 2.29
N LEU A 106 18.38 27.32 2.02
CA LEU A 106 17.99 28.44 2.86
C LEU A 106 16.49 28.68 2.76
N VAL A 107 15.97 28.82 1.53
CA VAL A 107 14.54 29.17 1.31
C VAL A 107 13.60 28.14 1.95
N HIS A 108 13.87 26.85 1.79
CA HIS A 108 13.14 25.75 2.42
C HIS A 108 13.06 25.89 3.94
N LYS A 109 14.20 26.10 4.61
CA LYS A 109 14.24 26.17 6.08
C LYS A 109 13.68 27.48 6.61
N TYR A 110 13.96 28.58 5.92
CA TYR A 110 13.60 29.92 6.37
C TYR A 110 12.10 30.23 6.19
N PHE A 111 11.51 29.78 5.07
CA PHE A 111 10.09 29.99 4.77
C PHE A 111 9.21 28.75 4.99
N GLU A 112 9.79 27.63 5.45
CA GLU A 112 9.10 26.35 5.65
C GLU A 112 8.37 25.82 4.40
N ILE A 113 8.97 26.02 3.23
CA ILE A 113 8.43 25.57 1.93
C ILE A 113 9.13 24.30 1.43
N TYR A 114 8.51 23.57 0.51
CA TYR A 114 8.99 22.27 0.05
C TYR A 114 9.40 22.31 -1.40
N GLY A 115 10.43 21.54 -1.74
CA GLY A 115 10.86 21.39 -3.13
C GLY A 115 11.65 20.12 -3.35
N LYS A 116 11.57 19.59 -4.58
CA LYS A 116 12.33 18.41 -5.00
C LYS A 116 12.62 18.49 -6.49
N ILE A 117 13.71 17.88 -6.91
CA ILE A 117 14.00 17.66 -8.32
C ILE A 117 13.28 16.39 -8.75
N THR A 118 12.49 16.47 -9.82
CA THR A 118 11.86 15.33 -10.48
C THR A 118 12.38 15.22 -11.91
N SER A 119 12.58 13.99 -12.38
CA SER A 119 12.95 13.72 -13.77
C SER A 119 11.75 13.07 -14.46
N THR A 120 11.23 13.72 -15.50
CA THR A 120 10.16 13.20 -16.35
C THR A 120 10.62 13.28 -17.79
N ASP A 121 10.59 12.16 -18.51
CA ASP A 121 11.04 12.05 -19.91
C ASP A 121 12.48 12.54 -20.14
N GLY A 122 13.37 12.31 -19.17
CA GLY A 122 14.78 12.72 -19.23
C GLY A 122 15.04 14.20 -18.95
N ILE A 123 13.99 15.00 -18.71
CA ILE A 123 14.11 16.42 -18.33
C ILE A 123 13.99 16.54 -16.83
N GLU A 124 15.02 17.10 -16.19
CA GLU A 124 14.97 17.45 -14.77
C GLU A 124 14.21 18.76 -14.56
N LYS A 125 13.30 18.76 -13.59
CA LYS A 125 12.50 19.91 -13.19
C LYS A 125 12.55 20.05 -11.68
N PHE A 126 12.63 21.28 -11.20
CA PHE A 126 12.46 21.57 -9.78
C PHE A 126 10.98 21.85 -9.50
N GLU A 127 10.32 20.97 -8.75
CA GLU A 127 8.94 21.14 -8.30
C GLU A 127 8.94 21.84 -6.94
N TRP A 128 8.41 23.06 -6.90
CA TRP A 128 8.18 23.84 -5.70
C TRP A 128 6.75 23.66 -5.19
N SER A 129 6.56 23.55 -3.87
CA SER A 129 5.25 23.61 -3.22
C SER A 129 5.29 24.40 -1.92
N HIS A 130 4.30 25.26 -1.72
CA HIS A 130 4.15 26.02 -0.48
C HIS A 130 3.66 25.16 0.70
N SER A 131 3.01 24.02 0.42
CA SER A 131 2.56 23.08 1.45
C SER A 131 2.58 21.64 0.95
N TYR A 132 2.48 20.66 1.84
CA TYR A 132 2.49 19.23 1.49
C TYR A 132 1.11 18.56 1.54
N GLY A 133 0.13 19.20 2.19
CA GLY A 133 -1.23 18.69 2.30
C GLY A 133 -2.00 18.83 1.00
N LYS A 134 -2.73 17.78 0.60
CA LYS A 134 -3.65 17.85 -0.55
C LYS A 134 -5.09 17.87 -0.04
N ILE A 135 -5.89 18.79 -0.56
CA ILE A 135 -7.32 18.85 -0.28
C ILE A 135 -8.01 17.77 -1.13
N TYR A 136 -8.72 16.86 -0.45
CA TYR A 136 -9.63 15.95 -1.12
C TYR A 136 -10.94 16.67 -1.40
N HIS A 137 -11.38 16.64 -2.66
CA HIS A 137 -12.65 17.21 -3.07
C HIS A 137 -13.71 16.10 -3.05
N PRO A 138 -14.69 16.14 -2.12
CA PRO A 138 -15.70 15.09 -2.00
C PRO A 138 -16.52 14.96 -3.29
N LYS A 139 -16.58 13.75 -3.85
CA LYS A 139 -17.33 13.45 -5.08
C LYS A 139 -18.84 13.35 -4.85
N LYS A 140 -19.26 13.11 -3.60
CA LYS A 140 -20.66 12.91 -3.19
C LYS A 140 -20.88 13.42 -1.78
N LYS A 141 -22.15 13.64 -1.42
CA LYS A 141 -22.58 13.92 -0.04
C LYS A 141 -22.18 12.75 0.87
N TYR A 142 -21.75 13.06 2.09
CA TYR A 142 -21.38 12.05 3.07
C TYR A 142 -22.57 11.14 3.42
N ASP A 143 -22.29 9.83 3.47
CA ASP A 143 -23.20 8.77 3.88
C ASP A 143 -22.48 7.96 4.97
N PRO A 144 -23.09 7.76 6.16
CA PRO A 144 -22.51 6.93 7.22
C PRO A 144 -22.18 5.48 6.82
N ARG A 145 -22.83 4.95 5.77
CA ARG A 145 -22.53 3.63 5.18
C ARG A 145 -21.49 3.69 4.05
N GLY A 146 -21.06 4.89 3.68
CA GLY A 146 -20.04 5.12 2.66
C GLY A 146 -18.63 5.17 3.23
N THR A 147 -17.70 5.67 2.41
CA THR A 147 -16.33 5.90 2.84
C THR A 147 -16.27 6.93 3.97
N PHE A 148 -15.37 6.72 4.92
CA PHE A 148 -15.17 7.64 6.02
C PHE A 148 -14.23 8.77 5.60
N THR A 149 -14.79 9.86 5.08
CA THR A 149 -14.04 11.03 4.61
C THR A 149 -12.99 10.64 3.55
N THR A 150 -11.68 10.76 3.86
CA THR A 150 -10.55 10.47 2.97
C THR A 150 -9.81 9.18 3.35
N PHE A 151 -10.39 8.37 4.24
CA PHE A 151 -9.69 7.24 4.88
C PHE A 151 -9.42 6.08 3.93
N GLU A 152 -10.01 6.06 2.73
CA GLU A 152 -9.59 5.18 1.63
C GLU A 152 -8.08 5.32 1.34
N ASN A 153 -7.51 6.51 1.57
CA ASN A 153 -6.10 6.81 1.32
C ASN A 153 -5.19 6.60 2.55
N TYR A 154 -5.76 6.19 3.69
CA TYR A 154 -5.04 6.12 4.96
C TYR A 154 -4.47 4.73 5.16
N ASN A 155 -3.16 4.66 5.40
CA ASN A 155 -2.49 3.46 5.91
C ASN A 155 -2.13 3.75 7.37
N VAL A 156 -2.91 3.20 8.31
CA VAL A 156 -2.75 3.55 9.74
C VAL A 156 -1.60 2.75 10.34
N GLU A 157 -1.56 1.47 10.02
CA GLU A 157 -0.61 0.45 10.41
C GLU A 157 0.84 0.79 10.04
N VAL A 158 1.09 1.53 8.94
CA VAL A 158 2.46 1.92 8.55
C VAL A 158 3.03 3.06 9.40
N ARG A 159 2.20 3.81 10.14
CA ARG A 159 2.66 4.98 10.90
C ARG A 159 3.67 4.57 11.98
N ASP A 160 4.68 5.41 12.21
CA ASP A 160 5.76 5.13 13.18
C ASP A 160 5.24 4.95 14.61
N ARG A 161 4.18 5.68 14.97
CA ARG A 161 3.50 5.56 16.28
C ARG A 161 2.66 4.29 16.44
N VAL A 162 2.57 3.42 15.43
CA VAL A 162 2.03 2.06 15.57
C VAL A 162 3.20 1.14 15.87
N LYS A 163 3.25 0.60 17.08
CA LYS A 163 4.26 -0.39 17.49
C LYS A 163 4.15 -1.66 16.67
N CYS A 164 2.94 -2.22 16.61
CA CYS A 164 2.61 -3.41 15.87
C CYS A 164 1.08 -3.57 15.74
N ILE A 165 0.64 -4.56 14.98
CA ILE A 165 -0.74 -5.09 15.07
C ILE A 165 -0.71 -6.23 16.08
N SER A 166 -1.49 -6.11 17.16
CA SER A 166 -1.55 -7.13 18.23
C SER A 166 -1.88 -8.50 17.64
N GLY A 167 -1.11 -9.53 17.99
CA GLY A 167 -1.39 -10.91 17.60
C GLY A 167 -2.68 -11.46 18.21
N ILE A 168 -3.00 -11.01 19.42
CA ILE A 168 -4.20 -11.40 20.18
C ILE A 168 -5.44 -10.67 19.65
N GLU A 169 -5.32 -9.36 19.45
CA GLU A 169 -6.49 -8.49 19.23
C GLU A 169 -6.72 -8.10 17.77
N GLY A 170 -5.74 -8.30 16.89
CA GLY A 170 -5.84 -7.93 15.48
C GLY A 170 -5.94 -6.42 15.23
N VAL A 171 -5.62 -5.58 16.23
CA VAL A 171 -5.71 -4.11 16.17
C VAL A 171 -4.36 -3.45 16.51
N PRO A 172 -4.12 -2.19 16.07
CA PRO A 172 -2.86 -1.51 16.33
C PRO A 172 -2.62 -1.20 17.80
N VAL A 173 -1.35 -1.34 18.22
CA VAL A 173 -0.82 -0.87 19.50
C VAL A 173 -0.06 0.43 19.29
N SER A 174 -0.37 1.46 20.07
CA SER A 174 0.21 2.80 19.95
C SER A 174 1.44 3.00 20.83
N THR A 175 2.42 3.74 20.34
CA THR A 175 3.57 4.25 21.13
C THR A 175 3.57 5.77 21.27
N GLN A 176 2.50 6.46 20.84
CA GLN A 176 2.50 7.92 20.67
C GLN A 176 2.90 8.71 21.93
N TRP A 177 2.58 8.20 23.12
CA TRP A 177 2.89 8.83 24.42
C TRP A 177 3.53 7.89 25.45
N ASP A 178 3.66 6.61 25.12
CA ASP A 178 4.32 5.61 25.98
C ASP A 178 5.01 4.56 25.11
N PRO A 179 6.35 4.41 25.17
CA PRO A 179 7.09 3.44 24.37
C PRO A 179 6.76 1.97 24.71
N LYS A 180 6.19 1.70 25.90
CA LYS A 180 5.77 0.34 26.27
C LYS A 180 4.66 -0.18 25.35
N GLY A 181 3.84 0.72 24.83
CA GLY A 181 2.73 0.40 23.95
C GLY A 181 1.41 0.32 24.70
N PHE A 182 0.36 0.89 24.13
CA PHE A 182 -1.00 0.84 24.67
C PHE A 182 -2.04 0.84 23.56
N PHE A 183 -3.22 0.29 23.82
CA PHE A 183 -4.33 0.36 22.88
C PHE A 183 -4.93 1.77 22.89
N TYR A 184 -4.80 2.49 21.78
CA TYR A 184 -5.35 3.84 21.64
C TYR A 184 -6.64 3.79 20.81
N PRO A 185 -7.83 4.05 21.42
CA PRO A 185 -9.12 3.87 20.75
C PRO A 185 -9.25 4.65 19.44
N THR A 186 -8.75 5.89 19.40
CA THR A 186 -8.73 6.71 18.18
C THR A 186 -7.94 6.05 17.06
N GLN A 187 -6.77 5.47 17.36
CA GLN A 187 -5.95 4.80 16.35
C GLN A 187 -6.62 3.51 15.85
N ILE A 188 -7.26 2.76 16.75
CA ILE A 188 -7.99 1.53 16.42
C ILE A 188 -9.21 1.83 15.56
N ALA A 189 -9.99 2.85 15.92
CA ALA A 189 -11.11 3.32 15.11
C ALA A 189 -10.62 3.80 13.73
N GLN A 190 -9.52 4.56 13.67
CA GLN A 190 -8.96 5.00 12.39
C GLN A 190 -8.52 3.83 11.52
N PHE A 191 -7.91 2.80 12.11
CA PHE A 191 -7.54 1.57 11.42
C PHE A 191 -8.77 0.88 10.83
N GLY A 192 -9.81 0.65 11.64
CA GLY A 192 -11.07 0.07 11.18
C GLY A 192 -11.72 0.88 10.05
N LEU A 193 -11.87 2.19 10.22
CA LEU A 193 -12.52 3.08 9.24
C LEU A 193 -11.72 3.18 7.93
N ALA A 194 -10.39 3.10 7.99
CA ALA A 194 -9.55 3.04 6.79
C ALA A 194 -9.74 1.72 6.03
N HIS A 195 -9.71 0.59 6.72
CA HIS A 195 -9.98 -0.70 6.07
C HIS A 195 -11.42 -0.78 5.53
N TYR A 196 -12.42 -0.28 6.26
CA TYR A 196 -13.79 -0.20 5.75
C TYR A 196 -13.91 0.66 4.48
N SER A 197 -13.26 1.83 4.47
CA SER A 197 -13.28 2.71 3.29
C SER A 197 -12.61 2.05 2.09
N LYS A 198 -11.47 1.37 2.29
CA LYS A 198 -10.78 0.60 1.23
C LYS A 198 -11.59 -0.58 0.75
N PHE A 199 -12.31 -1.28 1.63
CA PHE A 199 -13.22 -2.36 1.23
C PHE A 199 -14.27 -1.90 0.21
N LEU A 200 -14.76 -0.66 0.35
CA LEU A 200 -15.76 -0.10 -0.56
C LEU A 200 -15.19 0.42 -1.89
N THR A 201 -13.88 0.67 -1.97
CA THR A 201 -13.26 1.41 -3.09
C THR A 201 -12.22 0.61 -3.85
N GLU A 202 -11.56 -0.33 -3.20
CA GLU A 202 -10.63 -1.28 -3.82
C GLU A 202 -11.41 -2.47 -4.40
N PRO A 203 -10.90 -3.10 -5.47
CA PRO A 203 -11.50 -4.32 -6.02
C PRO A 203 -11.41 -5.47 -5.01
N GLU A 204 -12.34 -6.42 -5.13
CA GLU A 204 -12.34 -7.62 -4.29
C GLU A 204 -10.99 -8.35 -4.39
N PRO A 205 -10.35 -8.66 -3.24
CA PRO A 205 -9.03 -9.26 -3.24
C PRO A 205 -9.08 -10.70 -3.75
N ARG A 206 -8.13 -11.06 -4.61
CA ARG A 206 -7.88 -12.47 -4.93
C ARG A 206 -7.51 -13.20 -3.65
N ARG A 207 -8.16 -14.33 -3.40
CA ARG A 207 -7.87 -15.25 -2.29
C ARG A 207 -7.36 -16.56 -2.84
N LYS A 208 -6.17 -16.97 -2.42
CA LYS A 208 -5.61 -18.30 -2.66
C LYS A 208 -5.80 -19.13 -1.39
N VAL A 209 -6.56 -20.21 -1.51
CA VAL A 209 -6.60 -21.25 -0.48
C VAL A 209 -5.33 -22.07 -0.61
N LEU A 210 -4.59 -22.19 0.49
CA LEU A 210 -3.43 -23.07 0.59
C LEU A 210 -3.91 -24.44 1.08
N ASP A 211 -4.52 -24.51 2.26
CA ASP A 211 -5.08 -25.76 2.77
C ASP A 211 -6.35 -25.48 3.58
N ASP A 212 -7.42 -26.22 3.32
CA ASP A 212 -8.71 -26.11 4.03
C ASP A 212 -9.15 -27.44 4.68
N GLY A 213 -8.23 -28.41 4.79
CA GLY A 213 -8.51 -29.71 5.39
C GLY A 213 -9.48 -30.62 4.62
N GLU A 214 -10.14 -30.12 3.57
CA GLU A 214 -11.21 -30.82 2.84
C GLU A 214 -10.96 -30.91 1.33
N LYS A 215 -11.06 -29.78 0.61
CA LYS A 215 -11.05 -29.71 -0.86
C LYS A 215 -9.69 -29.32 -1.39
N HIS A 216 -9.03 -28.40 -0.71
CA HIS A 216 -7.70 -27.91 -1.03
C HIS A 216 -6.72 -28.56 -0.06
N LEU A 217 -6.13 -29.68 -0.48
CA LEU A 217 -5.20 -30.46 0.34
C LEU A 217 -3.78 -30.28 -0.19
N GLU A 218 -2.93 -29.63 0.59
CA GLU A 218 -1.53 -29.48 0.24
C GLU A 218 -0.66 -30.57 0.87
N ASN A 219 0.51 -30.78 0.26
CA ASN A 219 1.46 -31.78 0.71
C ASN A 219 2.40 -31.19 1.76
N TRP A 220 2.03 -31.37 3.03
CA TRP A 220 2.87 -31.02 4.17
C TRP A 220 4.01 -32.03 4.32
N ILE A 221 5.20 -31.51 4.61
CA ILE A 221 6.37 -32.32 4.94
C ILE A 221 6.43 -32.47 6.44
N VAL A 222 6.53 -33.71 6.91
CA VAL A 222 6.47 -34.09 8.33
C VAL A 222 7.81 -34.69 8.72
N SER A 223 8.46 -34.13 9.75
CA SER A 223 9.68 -34.73 10.33
C SER A 223 9.43 -36.15 10.86
N LYS A 224 10.48 -36.98 10.93
CA LYS A 224 10.37 -38.39 11.36
C LYS A 224 9.75 -38.58 12.75
N ASP A 225 9.92 -37.60 13.63
CA ASP A 225 9.45 -37.57 15.01
C ASP A 225 8.21 -36.66 15.20
N ALA A 226 7.61 -36.20 14.10
CA ALA A 226 6.39 -35.41 14.09
C ALA A 226 5.23 -36.22 13.50
N THR A 227 4.01 -35.77 13.80
CA THR A 227 2.78 -36.35 13.27
C THR A 227 1.90 -35.25 12.69
N MET A 228 1.22 -35.59 11.60
CA MET A 228 0.19 -34.76 11.00
C MET A 228 -0.92 -35.68 10.48
N ALA A 229 -2.16 -35.37 10.82
CA ALA A 229 -3.33 -36.08 10.33
C ALA A 229 -4.44 -35.09 10.00
N ARG A 230 -5.28 -35.44 9.03
CA ARG A 230 -6.54 -34.73 8.76
C ARG A 230 -7.65 -35.47 9.46
N GLU A 231 -8.28 -34.79 10.42
CA GLU A 231 -9.31 -35.37 11.28
C GLU A 231 -10.52 -34.46 11.33
N PHE A 232 -11.71 -35.05 11.37
CA PHE A 232 -12.93 -34.28 11.58
C PHE A 232 -12.97 -33.73 13.01
N ASP A 233 -13.14 -32.42 13.15
CA ASP A 233 -13.30 -31.74 14.43
C ASP A 233 -14.76 -31.33 14.62
N GLU A 234 -15.42 -31.95 15.59
CA GLU A 234 -16.84 -31.73 15.89
C GLU A 234 -17.14 -30.30 16.33
N SER A 235 -16.19 -29.57 16.91
CA SER A 235 -16.43 -28.20 17.39
C SER A 235 -16.60 -27.20 16.25
N VAL A 236 -15.87 -27.42 15.14
CA VAL A 236 -15.91 -26.56 13.95
C VAL A 236 -16.65 -27.21 12.78
N HIS A 237 -17.09 -28.46 12.92
CA HIS A 237 -17.80 -29.24 11.90
C HIS A 237 -17.06 -29.27 10.55
N SER A 238 -15.74 -29.43 10.59
CA SER A 238 -14.84 -29.44 9.43
C SER A 238 -13.70 -30.43 9.64
N ASN A 239 -13.10 -30.92 8.55
CA ASN A 239 -11.83 -31.64 8.66
C ASN A 239 -10.69 -30.63 8.88
N VAL A 240 -9.85 -30.88 9.88
CA VAL A 240 -8.76 -29.99 10.25
C VAL A 240 -7.43 -30.74 10.23
N ILE A 241 -6.34 -30.00 10.04
CA ILE A 241 -4.99 -30.55 10.19
C ILE A 241 -4.65 -30.56 11.69
N LYS A 242 -4.56 -31.75 12.28
CA LYS A 242 -3.94 -31.92 13.61
C LYS A 242 -2.46 -32.22 13.45
N PHE A 243 -1.64 -31.54 14.23
CA PHE A 243 -0.20 -31.72 14.21
C PHE A 243 0.37 -31.87 15.63
N SER A 244 1.46 -32.61 15.73
CA SER A 244 2.27 -32.69 16.94
C SER A 244 3.73 -32.92 16.58
N THR A 245 4.64 -32.10 17.12
CA THR A 245 6.09 -32.23 16.97
C THR A 245 6.75 -32.57 18.30
N SER A 246 7.98 -33.06 18.27
CA SER A 246 8.80 -33.22 19.48
C SER A 246 9.35 -31.88 19.97
N GLU A 247 10.00 -31.86 21.14
CA GLU A 247 10.67 -30.66 21.68
C GLU A 247 11.96 -30.30 20.93
N HIS A 248 12.44 -31.17 20.04
CA HIS A 248 13.61 -30.88 19.23
C HIS A 248 13.27 -29.82 18.18
N VAL A 249 14.14 -28.81 18.04
CA VAL A 249 13.96 -27.67 17.11
C VAL A 249 13.80 -28.11 15.64
N ALA A 250 14.36 -29.26 15.28
CA ALA A 250 14.25 -29.85 13.94
C ALA A 250 12.95 -30.65 13.70
N SER A 251 12.14 -30.88 14.74
CA SER A 251 10.84 -31.55 14.63
C SER A 251 9.80 -30.54 14.18
N GLN A 252 9.38 -30.63 12.92
CA GLN A 252 8.53 -29.64 12.29
C GLN A 252 7.54 -30.31 11.34
N VAL A 253 6.38 -29.68 11.18
CA VAL A 253 5.45 -29.94 10.08
C VAL A 253 5.43 -28.68 9.22
N TRP A 254 5.86 -28.75 7.96
CA TRP A 254 5.96 -27.56 7.14
C TRP A 254 5.42 -27.73 5.73
N LEU A 255 4.84 -26.64 5.22
CA LEU A 255 4.34 -26.51 3.88
C LEU A 255 5.28 -25.60 3.09
N LYS A 256 5.82 -26.11 1.97
CA LYS A 256 6.57 -25.29 1.02
C LYS A 256 5.60 -24.58 0.09
N VAL A 257 5.71 -23.26 -0.01
CA VAL A 257 4.89 -22.44 -0.89
C VAL A 257 5.76 -21.49 -1.71
N ASN A 258 5.19 -20.91 -2.77
CA ASN A 258 5.84 -19.87 -3.56
C ASN A 258 4.82 -18.79 -3.91
N VAL A 259 4.51 -17.93 -2.95
CA VAL A 259 3.51 -16.85 -3.10
C VAL A 259 4.22 -15.51 -3.09
N SER A 260 4.09 -14.73 -4.17
CA SER A 260 4.96 -13.57 -4.42
C SER A 260 4.24 -12.23 -4.59
N GLN A 261 2.90 -12.25 -4.56
CA GLN A 261 2.01 -11.10 -4.81
C GLN A 261 1.09 -10.80 -3.61
N ASP A 262 0.63 -11.84 -2.93
CA ASP A 262 -0.32 -11.77 -1.85
C ASP A 262 0.40 -12.01 -0.51
N PHE A 263 0.10 -11.17 0.50
CA PHE A 263 0.83 -11.15 1.77
C PHE A 263 -0.07 -10.98 2.99
N VAL A 264 -1.39 -11.03 2.82
CA VAL A 264 -2.31 -11.11 3.95
C VAL A 264 -2.66 -12.58 4.17
N LEU A 265 -2.05 -13.17 5.20
CA LEU A 265 -2.33 -14.55 5.62
C LEU A 265 -3.57 -14.54 6.52
N SER A 266 -4.48 -15.47 6.30
CA SER A 266 -5.47 -15.86 7.31
C SER A 266 -5.44 -17.36 7.56
N ALA A 267 -5.61 -17.75 8.81
CA ALA A 267 -5.70 -19.15 9.22
C ALA A 267 -6.55 -19.27 10.47
N ASP A 268 -7.31 -20.36 10.57
CA ASP A 268 -7.99 -20.75 11.80
C ASP A 268 -7.05 -21.67 12.58
N LEU A 269 -6.82 -21.35 13.84
CA LEU A 269 -5.81 -21.98 14.68
C LEU A 269 -6.39 -22.37 16.04
N MET A 270 -6.00 -23.53 16.53
CA MET A 270 -6.11 -23.91 17.93
C MET A 270 -4.78 -24.52 18.37
N MET A 271 -4.03 -23.80 19.20
CA MET A 271 -2.68 -24.21 19.60
C MET A 271 -2.62 -24.56 21.08
N LYS A 272 -1.90 -25.62 21.43
CA LYS A 272 -1.51 -25.91 22.81
C LYS A 272 -0.38 -24.98 23.26
N PRO A 273 -0.14 -24.81 24.57
CA PRO A 273 0.99 -24.04 25.07
C PRO A 273 2.32 -24.50 24.46
N ASN A 274 3.26 -23.56 24.32
CA ASN A 274 4.57 -23.79 23.69
C ASN A 274 4.51 -24.22 22.21
N SER A 275 3.41 -23.90 21.52
CA SER A 275 3.27 -24.11 20.07
C SER A 275 3.38 -22.80 19.30
N SER A 276 3.74 -22.91 18.02
CA SER A 276 3.88 -21.78 17.11
C SER A 276 3.52 -22.13 15.67
N MET A 277 3.13 -21.11 14.92
CA MET A 277 3.13 -21.12 13.46
C MET A 277 4.12 -20.07 12.96
N THR A 278 5.04 -20.48 12.11
CA THR A 278 6.06 -19.61 11.55
C THR A 278 5.87 -19.45 10.04
N VAL A 279 5.85 -18.21 9.58
CA VAL A 279 5.77 -17.88 8.15
C VAL A 279 7.12 -17.36 7.70
N VAL A 280 7.67 -17.98 6.65
CA VAL A 280 8.99 -17.64 6.13
C VAL A 280 8.85 -16.73 4.92
N LEU A 281 9.40 -15.52 5.03
CA LEU A 281 9.49 -14.55 3.95
C LEU A 281 10.91 -14.57 3.38
N GLN A 282 11.04 -14.84 2.08
CA GLN A 282 12.31 -14.85 1.38
C GLN A 282 12.40 -13.65 0.44
N ASN A 283 13.53 -12.92 0.51
CA ASN A 283 13.85 -11.91 -0.49
C ASN A 283 14.22 -12.59 -1.83
N LYS A 284 13.70 -12.08 -2.95
CA LYS A 284 13.92 -12.65 -4.28
C LYS A 284 15.30 -12.32 -4.85
N ASP A 285 15.85 -11.16 -4.47
CA ASP A 285 17.10 -10.64 -5.01
C ASP A 285 18.27 -10.88 -4.05
N LYS A 286 17.99 -10.80 -2.75
CA LYS A 286 18.97 -11.02 -1.68
C LYS A 286 18.76 -12.39 -1.06
N ARG A 287 19.83 -13.01 -0.55
CA ARG A 287 19.74 -14.25 0.26
C ARG A 287 19.19 -13.99 1.68
N GLU A 288 18.41 -12.92 1.86
CA GLU A 288 17.82 -12.52 3.14
C GLU A 288 16.50 -13.27 3.34
N THR A 289 16.35 -13.89 4.49
CA THR A 289 15.15 -14.64 4.89
C THR A 289 14.70 -14.10 6.23
N VAL A 290 13.40 -13.88 6.41
CA VAL A 290 12.80 -13.41 7.65
C VAL A 290 11.77 -14.43 8.14
N TYR A 291 11.78 -14.71 9.43
CA TYR A 291 10.90 -15.67 10.08
C TYR A 291 9.91 -14.94 10.98
N LEU A 292 8.62 -14.99 10.62
CA LEU A 292 7.53 -14.43 11.41
C LEU A 292 6.91 -15.54 12.26
N HIS A 293 7.19 -15.55 13.55
CA HIS A 293 6.71 -16.55 14.51
C HIS A 293 5.45 -16.04 15.22
N TYR A 294 4.34 -16.75 15.05
CA TYR A 294 3.11 -16.53 15.80
C TYR A 294 3.06 -17.56 16.93
N VAL A 295 3.38 -17.11 18.14
CA VAL A 295 3.67 -17.97 19.31
C VAL A 295 2.59 -17.87 20.39
N THR A 296 2.37 -18.97 21.11
CA THR A 296 1.40 -19.04 22.20
C THR A 296 1.87 -18.35 23.49
N ASN A 297 1.95 -17.02 23.45
CA ASN A 297 2.28 -16.19 24.62
C ASN A 297 1.56 -14.83 24.58
N MET A 298 1.80 -14.01 25.61
CA MET A 298 1.19 -12.68 25.77
C MET A 298 2.09 -11.52 25.30
N GLN A 299 3.27 -11.81 24.77
CA GLN A 299 4.21 -10.77 24.34
C GLN A 299 3.73 -10.14 23.02
N MET A 300 3.59 -8.81 22.97
CA MET A 300 3.03 -8.16 21.78
C MET A 300 3.88 -8.38 20.53
N ILE A 301 5.18 -8.10 20.65
CA ILE A 301 6.15 -8.23 19.58
C ILE A 301 7.57 -8.30 20.18
N TYR A 302 8.42 -9.13 19.61
CA TYR A 302 9.86 -9.20 19.90
C TYR A 302 10.61 -9.49 18.60
N ALA A 303 11.83 -8.99 18.44
CA ALA A 303 12.61 -9.23 17.23
C ALA A 303 14.08 -9.42 17.59
N GLN A 304 14.68 -10.48 17.06
CA GLN A 304 16.09 -10.80 17.21
C GLN A 304 16.62 -11.37 15.89
N ASP A 305 17.68 -10.76 15.38
CA ASP A 305 18.25 -11.07 14.07
C ASP A 305 17.17 -11.10 12.98
N ASP A 306 16.98 -12.25 12.33
CA ASP A 306 16.00 -12.42 11.27
C ASP A 306 14.69 -13.07 11.75
N HIS A 307 14.51 -13.19 13.06
CA HIS A 307 13.35 -13.77 13.71
C HIS A 307 12.51 -12.68 14.39
N ILE A 308 11.22 -12.64 14.07
CA ILE A 308 10.25 -11.70 14.63
C ILE A 308 9.11 -12.52 15.23
N TYR A 309 8.82 -12.30 16.51
CA TYR A 309 7.87 -13.05 17.30
C TYR A 309 6.67 -12.18 17.65
N TYR A 310 5.48 -12.72 17.45
CA TYR A 310 4.19 -12.15 17.81
C TYR A 310 3.45 -13.11 18.72
N GLY A 311 3.13 -12.69 19.94
CA GLY A 311 2.25 -13.42 20.82
C GLY A 311 0.82 -13.39 20.31
N ILE A 312 0.23 -14.56 20.09
CA ILE A 312 -1.16 -14.73 19.66
C ILE A 312 -2.09 -15.16 20.79
N GLY A 313 -1.61 -15.17 22.03
CA GLY A 313 -2.35 -15.53 23.23
C GLY A 313 -2.10 -16.97 23.66
N VAL A 314 -2.62 -17.32 24.84
CA VAL A 314 -2.40 -18.63 25.49
C VAL A 314 -3.65 -19.50 25.55
N GLU A 315 -4.81 -18.96 25.17
CA GLU A 315 -6.07 -19.69 25.30
C GLU A 315 -6.20 -20.74 24.19
N GLN A 316 -6.47 -21.98 24.61
CA GLN A 316 -6.64 -23.14 23.73
C GLN A 316 -8.06 -23.16 23.16
N GLN A 317 -8.35 -22.20 22.30
CA GLN A 317 -9.62 -22.10 21.59
C GLN A 317 -9.36 -21.77 20.12
N TRP A 318 -10.27 -22.23 19.26
CA TRP A 318 -10.29 -21.86 17.85
C TRP A 318 -10.34 -20.36 17.69
N ARG A 319 -9.38 -19.81 16.94
CA ARG A 319 -9.30 -18.41 16.61
C ARG A 319 -8.87 -18.24 15.16
N ARG A 320 -9.48 -17.27 14.48
CA ARG A 320 -9.02 -16.82 13.17
C ARG A 320 -7.96 -15.75 13.36
N ILE A 321 -6.76 -15.97 12.87
CA ILE A 321 -5.76 -14.92 12.73
C ILE A 321 -5.78 -14.36 11.30
N THR A 322 -5.58 -13.05 11.16
CA THR A 322 -5.42 -12.38 9.88
C THR A 322 -4.24 -11.41 9.98
N ARG A 323 -3.17 -11.66 9.23
CA ARG A 323 -1.87 -10.99 9.38
C ARG A 323 -1.39 -10.43 8.05
N ASP A 324 -1.08 -9.13 8.01
CA ASP A 324 -0.30 -8.56 6.91
C ASP A 324 1.18 -8.80 7.19
N LEU A 325 1.75 -9.79 6.50
CA LEU A 325 3.10 -10.27 6.75
C LEU A 325 4.17 -9.20 6.47
N ILE A 326 3.91 -8.27 5.56
CA ILE A 326 4.85 -7.19 5.25
C ILE A 326 4.84 -6.15 6.35
N ILE A 327 3.65 -5.79 6.86
CA ILE A 327 3.55 -4.91 8.02
C ILE A 327 4.20 -5.57 9.24
N ASP A 328 3.92 -6.84 9.48
CA ASP A 328 4.49 -7.58 10.62
C ASP A 328 6.03 -7.59 10.57
N MET A 329 6.61 -7.84 9.40
CA MET A 329 8.05 -7.78 9.16
C MET A 329 8.62 -6.37 9.40
N GLN A 330 7.99 -5.34 8.81
CA GLN A 330 8.45 -3.95 8.93
C GLN A 330 8.43 -3.47 10.37
N LYS A 331 7.43 -3.88 11.16
CA LYS A 331 7.34 -3.54 12.58
C LYS A 331 8.39 -4.26 13.42
N GLY A 332 8.70 -5.52 13.12
CA GLY A 332 9.80 -6.23 13.79
C GLY A 332 11.17 -5.60 13.52
N TRP A 333 11.48 -5.23 12.27
CA TRP A 333 12.74 -4.56 11.95
C TRP A 333 12.88 -3.19 12.62
N ALA A 334 11.76 -2.46 12.78
CA ALA A 334 11.78 -1.17 13.46
C ALA A 334 12.18 -1.28 14.96
N LEU A 335 12.05 -2.46 15.58
CA LEU A 335 12.50 -2.70 16.97
C LEU A 335 14.01 -2.92 17.09
N GLN A 336 14.67 -3.28 16.01
CA GLN A 336 16.11 -3.61 15.99
C GLN A 336 16.96 -2.41 15.54
N ASP A 337 16.37 -1.21 15.51
CA ASP A 337 16.96 0.02 14.95
C ASP A 337 17.56 -0.17 13.55
N ARG A 338 17.11 -1.19 12.81
CA ARG A 338 17.54 -1.40 11.43
C ARG A 338 17.01 -0.20 10.62
N PRO A 339 17.88 0.59 9.95
CA PRO A 339 17.48 1.82 9.27
C PRO A 339 16.33 1.49 8.33
N LYS A 340 15.24 2.28 8.38
CA LYS A 340 13.95 2.03 7.72
C LYS A 340 14.15 1.44 6.32
N ARG A 341 14.28 0.12 6.23
CA ARG A 341 14.43 -0.57 4.95
C ARG A 341 13.06 -0.44 4.33
N ARG A 342 12.90 0.48 3.38
CA ARG A 342 11.77 0.49 2.46
C ARG A 342 11.91 -0.77 1.61
N SER A 343 11.62 -1.91 2.21
CA SER A 343 11.58 -3.21 1.56
C SER A 343 10.23 -3.27 0.86
N PRO A 344 10.20 -3.05 -0.47
CA PRO A 344 8.94 -3.01 -1.18
C PRO A 344 8.40 -4.44 -1.28
N ARG A 345 7.08 -4.58 -1.20
CA ARG A 345 6.36 -5.88 -1.21
C ARG A 345 6.83 -6.80 -2.36
N ASN A 346 7.15 -6.21 -3.51
CA ASN A 346 7.59 -6.92 -4.71
C ASN A 346 8.91 -7.69 -4.54
N LYS A 347 9.73 -7.37 -3.53
CA LYS A 347 11.02 -8.03 -3.28
C LYS A 347 10.91 -9.31 -2.47
N PHE A 348 9.77 -9.57 -1.84
CA PHE A 348 9.59 -10.75 -0.99
C PHE A 348 8.66 -11.78 -1.63
N LYS A 349 8.74 -13.00 -1.14
CA LYS A 349 7.76 -14.07 -1.35
C LYS A 349 7.58 -14.85 -0.06
N ILE A 350 6.41 -15.43 0.16
CA ILE A 350 6.21 -16.47 1.16
C ILE A 350 6.80 -17.75 0.60
N SER A 351 7.78 -18.32 1.31
CA SER A 351 8.47 -19.54 0.89
C SER A 351 8.00 -20.77 1.67
N SER A 352 7.59 -20.60 2.93
CA SER A 352 7.14 -21.72 3.75
C SER A 352 6.23 -21.27 4.89
N ILE A 353 5.39 -22.21 5.35
CA ILE A 353 4.66 -22.14 6.61
C ILE A 353 5.09 -23.35 7.44
N ILE A 354 5.46 -23.14 8.69
CA ILE A 354 6.02 -24.15 9.59
C ILE A 354 5.16 -24.20 10.85
N LEU A 355 4.84 -25.39 11.32
CA LEU A 355 4.12 -25.66 12.56
C LEU A 355 5.06 -26.38 13.53
N SER A 356 5.07 -25.92 14.77
CA SER A 356 5.86 -26.48 15.87
C SER A 356 5.02 -26.54 17.14
N GLY A 357 5.27 -27.55 17.97
CA GLY A 357 4.44 -27.89 19.12
C GLY A 357 3.26 -28.77 18.71
N SER A 358 2.08 -28.51 19.25
CA SER A 358 0.88 -29.29 18.96
C SER A 358 -0.39 -28.46 18.89
N GLY A 359 -1.29 -28.83 17.99
CA GLY A 359 -2.53 -28.09 17.77
C GLY A 359 -3.30 -28.55 16.56
N ALA A 360 -4.23 -27.70 16.14
CA ALA A 360 -5.04 -27.85 14.95
C ALA A 360 -4.97 -26.57 14.09
N LEU A 361 -5.06 -26.76 12.78
CA LEU A 361 -4.99 -25.73 11.75
C LEU A 361 -6.07 -25.99 10.70
N ASP A 362 -6.75 -24.93 10.27
CA ASP A 362 -7.72 -24.97 9.18
C ASP A 362 -7.73 -23.64 8.38
N ASN A 363 -8.31 -23.67 7.18
CA ASN A 363 -8.59 -22.52 6.31
C ASN A 363 -7.39 -21.58 6.10
N VAL A 364 -6.24 -22.15 5.78
CA VAL A 364 -5.02 -21.40 5.47
C VAL A 364 -5.20 -20.73 4.12
N THR A 365 -5.26 -19.41 4.12
CA THR A 365 -5.49 -18.60 2.92
C THR A 365 -4.51 -17.44 2.86
N VAL A 366 -4.13 -17.06 1.64
CA VAL A 366 -3.35 -15.85 1.39
C VAL A 366 -4.10 -14.99 0.39
N SER A 367 -4.20 -13.70 0.68
CA SER A 367 -4.88 -12.74 -0.18
C SER A 367 -4.13 -11.41 -0.28
N ARG A 368 -4.55 -10.59 -1.23
CA ARG A 368 -4.02 -9.24 -1.40
C ARG A 368 -4.38 -8.33 -0.23
N SER A 369 -5.61 -8.48 0.29
CA SER A 369 -6.11 -7.74 1.44
C SER A 369 -7.26 -8.49 2.14
N GLU A 370 -7.47 -8.18 3.42
CA GLU A 370 -8.61 -8.69 4.22
C GLU A 370 -9.25 -7.51 4.97
N HIS A 371 -9.67 -6.49 4.22
CA HIS A 371 -10.16 -5.24 4.81
C HIS A 371 -11.32 -5.44 5.78
N MET A 372 -12.29 -6.30 5.42
CA MET A 372 -13.43 -6.56 6.30
C MET A 372 -13.03 -7.26 7.60
N ALA A 373 -12.08 -8.19 7.55
CA ALA A 373 -11.59 -8.86 8.76
C ALA A 373 -10.92 -7.86 9.71
N MET A 374 -10.10 -6.95 9.17
CA MET A 374 -9.42 -5.91 9.94
C MET A 374 -10.40 -4.86 10.50
N PHE A 375 -11.43 -4.49 9.73
CA PHE A 375 -12.52 -3.66 10.21
C PHE A 375 -13.28 -4.32 11.37
N MET A 376 -13.65 -5.59 11.22
CA MET A 376 -14.39 -6.33 12.24
C MET A 376 -13.54 -6.57 13.51
N ALA A 377 -12.22 -6.75 13.39
CA ALA A 377 -11.33 -6.79 14.54
C ALA A 377 -11.38 -5.48 15.34
N ALA A 378 -11.29 -4.33 14.66
CA ALA A 378 -11.42 -3.03 15.30
C ALA A 378 -12.80 -2.82 15.94
N ALA A 379 -13.88 -3.17 15.23
CA ALA A 379 -15.24 -3.05 15.74
C ALA A 379 -15.48 -3.91 16.99
N ARG A 380 -15.08 -5.19 16.95
CA ARG A 380 -15.18 -6.10 18.11
C ARG A 380 -14.35 -5.61 19.29
N TRP A 381 -13.14 -5.12 19.05
CA TRP A 381 -12.31 -4.54 20.09
C TRP A 381 -12.99 -3.34 20.75
N LEU A 382 -13.58 -2.43 19.96
CA LEU A 382 -14.32 -1.28 20.48
C LEU A 382 -15.51 -1.72 21.33
N VAL A 383 -16.33 -2.66 20.86
CA VAL A 383 -17.47 -3.17 21.65
C VAL A 383 -17.01 -3.76 22.98
N ARG A 384 -15.99 -4.63 22.98
CA ARG A 384 -15.52 -5.30 24.20
C ARG A 384 -14.79 -4.37 25.16
N SER A 385 -14.12 -3.33 24.65
CA SER A 385 -13.29 -2.42 25.45
C SER A 385 -14.05 -1.17 25.92
N GLN A 386 -15.33 -1.04 25.58
CA GLN A 386 -16.16 0.08 26.03
C GLN A 386 -16.51 -0.09 27.51
N ARG A 387 -16.33 0.97 28.31
CA ARG A 387 -16.77 0.95 29.71
C ARG A 387 -18.30 0.89 29.78
N ALA A 388 -18.83 -0.18 30.39
CA ALA A 388 -20.27 -0.37 30.58
C ALA A 388 -20.95 0.80 31.33
N SER A 389 -20.27 1.40 32.30
CA SER A 389 -20.86 2.45 33.15
C SER A 389 -20.94 3.83 32.49
N ALA A 390 -20.05 4.14 31.54
CA ALA A 390 -19.88 5.50 31.01
C ALA A 390 -19.88 5.59 29.48
N GLY A 391 -19.89 4.46 28.77
CA GLY A 391 -19.83 4.41 27.30
C GLY A 391 -18.51 4.85 26.67
N GLY A 392 -17.50 5.21 27.47
CA GLY A 392 -16.19 5.69 26.98
C GLY A 392 -15.14 4.59 26.82
N TRP A 393 -14.09 4.91 26.07
CA TRP A 393 -12.88 4.09 25.93
C TRP A 393 -11.70 4.79 26.62
N PRO A 394 -11.36 4.41 27.86
CA PRO A 394 -10.35 5.12 28.63
C PRO A 394 -8.95 5.01 28.01
N VAL A 395 -8.23 6.12 27.93
CA VAL A 395 -6.83 6.10 27.49
C VAL A 395 -5.92 5.80 28.69
N PRO A 396 -5.20 4.66 28.75
CA PRO A 396 -4.51 4.21 29.96
C PRO A 396 -3.17 4.93 30.23
N VAL A 397 -2.89 6.02 29.51
CA VAL A 397 -1.63 6.75 29.61
C VAL A 397 -1.87 8.22 29.93
N ARG A 398 -0.91 8.83 30.62
CA ARG A 398 -0.91 10.27 30.89
C ARG A 398 -0.69 11.03 29.59
N ARG A 399 -1.43 12.12 29.37
CA ARG A 399 -1.18 13.06 28.29
C ARG A 399 -0.74 14.41 28.85
N ARG A 400 0.54 14.74 28.63
CA ARG A 400 1.06 16.09 28.87
C ARG A 400 0.63 17.01 27.73
N MET A 401 0.04 18.14 28.09
CA MET A 401 -0.43 19.17 27.16
C MET A 401 0.60 20.30 27.07
N ALA A 402 0.26 21.39 26.38
CA ALA A 402 1.13 22.56 26.28
C ALA A 402 1.40 23.19 27.66
N LEU A 403 2.48 23.96 27.78
CA LEU A 403 2.85 24.66 29.01
C LEU A 403 1.65 25.48 29.53
N GLY A 404 1.32 25.31 30.82
CA GLY A 404 0.17 25.99 31.45
C GLY A 404 -1.16 25.23 31.37
N VAL A 405 -1.23 24.09 30.67
CA VAL A 405 -2.42 23.23 30.64
C VAL A 405 -2.21 22.02 31.56
N ALA A 406 -3.23 21.71 32.37
CA ALA A 406 -3.18 20.56 33.28
C ALA A 406 -3.00 19.24 32.53
N ASP A 407 -2.15 18.36 33.09
CA ASP A 407 -1.95 17.00 32.59
C ASP A 407 -3.25 16.19 32.66
N LEU A 408 -3.57 15.47 31.58
CA LEU A 408 -4.62 14.47 31.61
C LEU A 408 -4.07 13.19 32.24
N LYS A 409 -4.64 12.81 33.39
CA LYS A 409 -4.30 11.57 34.09
C LYS A 409 -4.86 10.35 33.33
N PRO A 410 -4.22 9.17 33.41
CA PRO A 410 -4.73 7.94 32.80
C PRO A 410 -6.22 7.72 33.06
N GLY A 411 -6.96 7.35 32.02
CA GLY A 411 -8.40 7.14 32.03
C GLY A 411 -9.23 8.29 31.48
N TRP A 412 -8.58 9.35 30.98
CA TRP A 412 -9.19 10.47 30.27
C TRP A 412 -9.83 10.06 28.93
#